data_AF-A0A948C8K9-F1
#
_entry.id   AF-A0A948C8K9-F1
#
_cell.length_a   1.000
_cell.length_b   1.000
_cell.length_c   1.000
_cell.angle_alpha   90.00
_cell.angle_beta   90.00
_cell.angle_gamma   90.00
#
_symmetry.space_group_name_H-M   'P 1'
#
loop_
_entity.id
_entity.type
_entity.pdbx_description
1 polymer ?
#
loop_
_entity_poly.entity_id
_entity_poly.type
_entity_poly.pdbx_seq_one_letter_code
_entity_poly.pdbx_strand_id
1 'polypeptide(L)'
;MSASIGLGVASLVLGILACLTCWIPFLGILGIPLALIGILLGAIGVLVGFVQKTGKGLPFSGIIVSIVSIIIAFSVIGKTTEIITASIKESKQTKQEIIPMGKDEKAEVDNIQTTENDTPKNEPQIEWAPYNVSVKQSDVSVRVTSAQIGKIKIKGLFETKESKDVLLSIELEITNTSDVKKCEYKTWNGMEMSFERDYGSLQDEYGNTYKRITFGMMERPEGQIFQESIYPEKSIKDILIFQVPVEKAKEIRLELPANNIGGEGYFRIAIPTSFIKHQ
;
A
#
# COMPACT_ATOMS: atom_id res chain seq x y z
N MET A 1 28.35 -18.16 -46.93
CA MET A 1 28.81 -17.25 -45.87
C MET A 1 27.87 -16.04 -45.94
N SER A 2 26.87 -15.87 -45.08
CA SER A 2 27.06 -15.10 -43.83
C SER A 2 25.74 -14.88 -43.04
N ALA A 3 24.68 -15.69 -43.22
CA ALA A 3 23.42 -15.47 -42.46
C ALA A 3 23.52 -15.92 -40.98
N SER A 4 24.21 -17.03 -40.71
CA SER A 4 24.37 -17.61 -39.36
C SER A 4 25.32 -16.81 -38.45
N ILE A 5 26.34 -16.18 -39.04
CA ILE A 5 27.27 -15.30 -38.32
C ILE A 5 26.58 -13.97 -38.00
N GLY A 6 25.81 -13.42 -38.94
CA GLY A 6 25.04 -12.19 -38.73
C GLY A 6 24.01 -12.32 -37.60
N LEU A 7 23.32 -13.46 -37.53
CA LEU A 7 22.34 -13.72 -36.48
C LEU A 7 22.98 -13.95 -35.10
N GLY A 8 24.16 -14.57 -35.05
CA GLY A 8 24.92 -14.77 -33.81
C GLY A 8 25.48 -13.46 -33.24
N VAL A 9 25.93 -12.54 -34.09
CA VAL A 9 26.37 -11.21 -33.66
C VAL A 9 25.18 -10.36 -33.23
N ALA A 10 24.05 -10.43 -33.96
CA ALA A 10 22.84 -9.71 -33.58
C ALA A 10 22.32 -10.13 -32.20
N SER A 11 22.32 -11.43 -31.87
CA SER A 11 21.90 -11.91 -30.55
C SER A 11 22.88 -11.53 -29.45
N LEU A 12 24.19 -11.53 -29.72
CA LEU A 12 25.21 -11.06 -28.77
C LEU A 12 25.05 -9.57 -28.46
N VAL A 13 24.83 -8.75 -29.49
CA VAL A 13 24.64 -7.31 -29.37
C VAL A 13 23.34 -7.01 -28.61
N LEU A 14 22.24 -7.70 -28.89
CA LEU A 14 21.00 -7.56 -28.12
C LEU A 14 21.15 -7.99 -26.66
N GLY A 15 21.90 -9.06 -26.37
CA GLY A 15 22.17 -9.51 -25.00
C GLY A 15 22.99 -8.51 -24.19
N ILE A 16 24.00 -7.90 -24.82
CA ILE A 16 24.81 -6.83 -24.20
C ILE A 16 23.96 -5.59 -23.96
N LEU A 17 23.13 -5.17 -24.92
CA LEU A 17 22.20 -4.05 -24.75
C LEU A 17 21.17 -4.32 -23.64
N ALA A 18 20.70 -5.57 -23.49
CA ALA A 18 19.81 -5.97 -22.39
C ALA A 18 20.51 -5.90 -21.02
N CYS A 19 21.77 -6.35 -20.92
CA CYS A 19 22.55 -6.19 -19.69
C CYS A 19 22.81 -4.72 -19.34
N LEU A 20 23.13 -3.87 -20.34
CA LEU A 20 23.38 -2.45 -20.12
C LEU A 20 22.11 -1.67 -19.73
N THR A 21 20.94 -2.13 -20.16
CA THR A 21 19.64 -1.54 -19.79
C THR A 21 19.08 -2.08 -18.46
N CYS A 22 19.66 -3.16 -17.92
CA CYS A 22 19.26 -3.81 -16.67
C CYS A 22 19.49 -2.95 -15.41
N TRP A 23 20.23 -1.84 -15.51
CA TRP A 23 20.44 -0.92 -14.39
C TRP A 23 19.35 0.16 -14.27
N ILE A 24 18.42 0.27 -15.24
CA ILE A 24 17.36 1.29 -15.20
C ILE A 24 16.07 0.65 -14.65
N PRO A 25 15.75 0.81 -13.35
CA PRO A 25 14.61 0.16 -12.69
C PRO A 25 13.23 0.55 -13.27
N PHE A 26 13.16 1.58 -14.13
CA PHE A 26 11.91 2.08 -14.72
C PHE A 26 11.51 1.43 -16.06
N LEU A 27 12.39 0.66 -16.70
CA LEU A 27 12.10 -0.06 -17.96
C LEU A 27 11.44 -1.43 -17.74
N GLY A 28 11.26 -1.87 -16.48
CA GLY A 28 10.78 -3.21 -16.12
C GLY A 28 9.40 -3.59 -16.68
N ILE A 29 8.48 -2.64 -16.87
CA ILE A 29 7.13 -2.94 -17.40
C ILE A 29 7.14 -3.10 -18.94
N LEU A 30 7.98 -2.32 -19.64
CA LEU A 30 8.21 -2.45 -21.09
C LEU A 30 9.16 -3.61 -21.42
N GLY A 31 10.00 -4.02 -20.47
CA GLY A 31 10.93 -5.14 -20.59
C GLY A 31 10.24 -6.50 -20.56
N ILE A 32 9.06 -6.65 -19.94
CA ILE A 32 8.32 -7.93 -19.87
C ILE A 32 7.95 -8.47 -21.26
N PRO A 33 7.29 -7.71 -22.18
CA PRO A 33 6.99 -8.22 -23.52
C PRO A 33 8.26 -8.47 -24.33
N LEU A 34 9.31 -7.66 -24.14
CA LEU A 34 10.59 -7.81 -24.85
C LEU A 34 11.40 -9.02 -24.35
N ALA A 35 11.33 -9.32 -23.06
CA ALA A 35 11.91 -10.51 -22.45
C ALA A 35 11.16 -11.79 -22.86
N LEU A 36 9.84 -11.73 -22.98
CA LEU A 36 9.05 -12.84 -23.54
C LEU A 36 9.45 -13.14 -24.99
N ILE A 37 9.67 -12.10 -25.81
CA ILE A 37 10.18 -12.24 -27.18
C ILE A 37 11.61 -12.82 -27.16
N GLY A 38 12.48 -12.34 -26.27
CA GLY A 38 13.84 -12.87 -26.11
C GLY A 38 13.88 -14.34 -25.70
N ILE A 39 13.00 -14.76 -24.79
CA ILE A 39 12.84 -16.17 -24.37
C ILE A 39 12.33 -17.01 -25.54
N LEU A 40 11.36 -16.50 -26.31
CA LEU A 40 10.84 -17.21 -27.50
C LEU A 40 11.94 -17.42 -28.55
N LEU A 41 12.71 -16.38 -28.86
CA LEU A 41 13.81 -16.46 -29.83
C LEU A 41 14.95 -17.35 -29.32
N GLY A 42 15.25 -17.31 -28.02
CA GLY A 42 16.22 -18.20 -27.37
C GLY A 42 15.80 -19.67 -27.44
N ALA A 43 14.52 -19.97 -27.19
CA ALA A 43 13.97 -21.32 -27.30
C ALA A 43 14.04 -21.85 -28.75
N ILE A 44 13.74 -21.01 -29.75
CA ILE A 44 13.88 -21.36 -31.17
C ILE A 44 15.35 -21.61 -31.53
N GLY A 45 16.28 -20.80 -31.02
CA GLY A 45 17.72 -20.99 -31.22
C GLY A 45 18.23 -22.32 -30.65
N VAL A 46 17.72 -22.72 -29.47
CA VAL A 46 18.01 -24.03 -28.88
C VAL A 46 17.43 -25.16 -29.73
N LEU A 47 16.21 -25.02 -30.23
CA LEU A 47 15.56 -26.03 -31.07
C LEU A 47 16.28 -26.25 -32.41
N VAL A 48 16.69 -25.17 -33.07
CA VAL A 48 17.45 -25.24 -34.34
C VAL A 48 18.86 -25.78 -34.11
N GLY A 49 19.47 -25.50 -32.96
CA GLY A 49 20.75 -26.07 -32.54
C GLY A 49 20.73 -27.59 -32.35
N PHE A 50 19.59 -28.15 -31.94
CA PHE A 50 19.41 -29.60 -31.83
C PHE A 50 19.34 -30.31 -33.20
N VAL A 51 18.88 -29.63 -34.25
CA VAL A 51 18.68 -30.23 -35.58
C VAL A 51 19.98 -30.26 -36.41
N GLN A 52 20.93 -29.34 -36.20
CA GLN A 52 22.08 -29.18 -37.12
C GLN A 52 23.41 -29.82 -36.70
N LYS A 53 23.50 -30.52 -35.56
CA LYS A 53 24.73 -31.24 -35.11
C LYS A 53 26.04 -30.44 -35.25
N THR A 54 26.04 -29.15 -34.94
CA THR A 54 27.24 -28.31 -35.03
C THR A 54 27.80 -28.00 -33.64
N GLY A 55 29.11 -28.28 -33.46
CA GLY A 55 30.01 -27.82 -32.40
C GLY A 55 29.44 -27.47 -31.02
N LYS A 56 29.64 -28.37 -30.04
CA LYS A 56 29.14 -28.34 -28.65
C LYS A 56 29.60 -27.15 -27.75
N GLY A 57 30.15 -26.06 -28.29
CA GLY A 57 30.74 -24.98 -27.48
C GLY A 57 29.86 -23.75 -27.28
N LEU A 58 29.06 -23.38 -28.29
CA LEU A 58 28.33 -22.09 -28.29
C LEU A 58 26.98 -22.08 -27.52
N PRO A 59 26.23 -23.19 -27.40
CA PRO A 59 24.95 -23.19 -26.65
C PRO A 59 25.09 -23.19 -25.12
N PHE A 60 26.27 -23.54 -24.58
CA PHE A 60 26.46 -23.65 -23.13
C PHE A 60 26.59 -22.30 -22.41
N SER A 61 27.15 -21.28 -23.07
CA SER A 61 27.28 -19.95 -22.45
C SER A 61 25.92 -19.29 -22.20
N GLY A 62 24.96 -19.47 -23.10
CA GLY A 62 23.59 -18.94 -22.96
C GLY A 62 22.83 -19.60 -21.80
N ILE A 63 23.03 -20.91 -21.59
CA ILE A 63 22.44 -21.63 -20.46
C ILE A 63 23.08 -21.19 -19.15
N ILE A 64 24.41 -21.04 -19.11
CA ILE A 64 25.13 -20.57 -17.90
C ILE A 64 24.69 -19.15 -17.52
N VAL A 65 24.62 -18.25 -18.50
CA VAL A 65 24.14 -16.87 -18.27
C VAL A 65 22.67 -16.87 -17.82
N SER A 66 21.83 -17.75 -18.37
CA SER A 66 20.42 -17.87 -17.94
C SER A 66 20.28 -18.41 -16.52
N ILE A 67 21.08 -19.42 -16.14
CA ILE A 67 21.09 -19.97 -14.78
C ILE A 67 21.57 -18.92 -13.78
N VAL A 68 22.63 -18.16 -14.11
CA VAL A 68 23.13 -17.07 -13.27
C VAL A 68 22.08 -15.96 -13.12
N SER A 69 21.39 -15.58 -14.20
CA SER A 69 20.29 -14.62 -14.13
C SER A 69 19.10 -15.13 -13.31
N ILE A 70 18.77 -16.42 -13.39
CA ILE A 70 17.72 -17.03 -12.56
C ILE A 70 18.14 -17.00 -11.08
N ILE A 71 19.40 -17.30 -10.75
CA ILE A 71 19.91 -17.24 -9.37
C ILE A 71 19.89 -15.81 -8.82
N ILE A 72 20.24 -14.82 -9.65
CA ILE A 72 20.17 -13.40 -9.28
C ILE A 72 18.71 -12.95 -9.13
N ALA A 73 17.82 -13.35 -10.05
CA ALA A 73 16.38 -13.07 -9.96
C ALA A 73 15.77 -13.70 -8.71
N PHE A 74 16.10 -14.95 -8.40
CA PHE A 74 15.68 -15.60 -7.15
C PHE A 74 16.35 -15.01 -5.91
N SER A 75 17.52 -14.38 -6.01
CA SER A 75 18.11 -13.63 -4.88
C SER A 75 17.40 -12.29 -4.66
N VAL A 76 16.94 -11.64 -5.73
CA VAL A 76 16.16 -10.39 -5.66
C VAL A 76 14.72 -10.67 -5.21
N ILE A 77 14.13 -11.79 -5.61
CA ILE A 77 12.77 -12.24 -5.24
C ILE A 77 12.76 -13.00 -3.90
N GLY A 78 13.82 -13.71 -3.55
CA GLY A 78 13.96 -14.39 -2.25
C GLY A 78 14.07 -13.37 -1.11
N LYS A 79 14.77 -12.26 -1.33
CA LYS A 79 14.85 -11.14 -0.39
C LYS A 79 13.52 -10.38 -0.21
N THR A 80 12.56 -10.47 -1.14
CA THR A 80 11.23 -9.86 -0.92
C THR A 80 10.35 -10.73 -0.03
N THR A 81 10.53 -12.05 0.03
CA THR A 81 9.74 -12.91 0.94
C THR A 81 10.13 -12.74 2.40
N GLU A 82 11.40 -12.45 2.68
CA GLU A 82 11.85 -12.04 4.01
C GLU A 82 11.35 -10.65 4.38
N ILE A 83 11.27 -9.70 3.44
CA ILE A 83 10.71 -8.37 3.71
C ILE A 83 9.19 -8.44 3.88
N ILE A 84 8.46 -9.31 3.19
CA ILE A 84 7.01 -9.50 3.38
C ILE A 84 6.73 -10.20 4.71
N THR A 85 7.53 -11.19 5.10
CA THR A 85 7.35 -11.88 6.38
C THR A 85 7.90 -11.08 7.57
N ALA A 86 8.98 -10.31 7.38
CA ALA A 86 9.47 -9.33 8.35
C ALA A 86 8.52 -8.14 8.44
N SER A 87 7.87 -7.71 7.35
CA SER A 87 6.78 -6.72 7.42
C SER A 87 5.61 -7.28 8.23
N ILE A 88 5.25 -8.56 8.12
CA ILE A 88 4.20 -9.19 8.94
C ILE A 88 4.65 -9.39 10.41
N LYS A 89 5.95 -9.59 10.66
CA LYS A 89 6.51 -9.85 12.00
C LYS A 89 6.87 -8.56 12.77
N GLU A 90 7.27 -7.50 12.07
CA GLU A 90 7.45 -6.13 12.60
C GLU A 90 6.10 -5.38 12.70
N SER A 91 5.07 -5.81 11.96
CA SER A 91 3.69 -5.30 12.06
C SER A 91 2.96 -5.63 13.36
N LYS A 92 3.50 -6.48 14.23
CA LYS A 92 2.86 -6.84 15.50
C LYS A 92 3.05 -5.82 16.62
N GLN A 93 3.91 -4.81 16.43
CA GLN A 93 4.16 -3.77 17.42
C GLN A 93 3.87 -2.39 16.85
N THR A 94 2.60 -2.06 16.69
CA THR A 94 2.20 -0.70 16.36
C THR A 94 2.39 0.21 17.59
N LYS A 95 3.15 1.30 17.45
CA LYS A 95 3.34 2.34 18.50
C LYS A 95 2.14 3.30 18.55
N GLN A 96 0.95 2.72 18.68
CA GLN A 96 -0.31 3.44 18.63
C GLN A 96 -0.87 3.61 20.04
N GLU A 97 -1.24 4.85 20.39
CA GLU A 97 -1.90 5.19 21.64
C GLU A 97 -3.37 5.55 21.38
N ILE A 98 -4.27 5.12 22.27
CA ILE A 98 -5.67 5.56 22.24
C ILE A 98 -5.83 6.75 23.16
N ILE A 99 -6.53 7.78 22.69
CA ILE A 99 -6.97 8.90 23.52
C ILE A 99 -8.44 8.67 23.88
N PRO A 100 -8.77 8.27 25.13
CA PRO A 100 -10.14 8.17 25.59
C PRO A 100 -10.81 9.54 25.62
N MET A 101 -12.05 9.63 25.16
CA MET A 101 -12.82 10.87 25.17
C MET A 101 -13.26 11.20 26.59
N GLY A 102 -12.74 12.28 27.17
CA GLY A 102 -13.17 12.81 28.46
C GLY A 102 -14.61 13.34 28.41
N LYS A 103 -15.42 12.95 29.40
CA LYS A 103 -16.64 13.64 29.82
C LYS A 103 -16.68 13.71 31.34
N ASP A 104 -17.01 14.89 31.85
CA ASP A 104 -17.09 15.27 33.26
C ASP A 104 -18.19 14.54 34.06
N GLU A 105 -17.81 14.15 35.29
CA GLU A 105 -18.51 14.10 36.60
C GLU A 105 -19.78 13.23 36.91
N LYS A 106 -19.53 12.24 37.80
CA LYS A 106 -20.31 11.60 38.93
C LYS A 106 -21.63 10.82 38.76
N ALA A 107 -21.58 9.54 39.16
CA ALA A 107 -22.28 8.93 40.34
C ALA A 107 -21.74 7.48 40.58
N GLU A 108 -20.96 7.24 41.64
CA GLU A 108 -21.26 6.41 42.85
C GLU A 108 -21.37 4.88 42.59
N VAL A 109 -20.25 4.14 42.66
CA VAL A 109 -19.75 3.25 43.76
C VAL A 109 -20.67 2.07 44.12
N ASP A 110 -20.32 0.86 43.69
CA ASP A 110 -20.15 -0.25 44.65
C ASP A 110 -19.17 -1.35 44.15
N ASN A 111 -18.10 -1.49 44.91
CA ASN A 111 -17.28 -2.67 45.24
C ASN A 111 -16.98 -3.78 44.19
N ILE A 112 -15.69 -4.03 43.90
CA ILE A 112 -14.92 -5.20 44.39
C ILE A 112 -13.42 -5.03 44.03
N GLN A 113 -12.64 -4.76 45.09
CA GLN A 113 -11.29 -5.22 45.46
C GLN A 113 -10.21 -5.46 44.38
N THR A 114 -9.22 -4.57 44.42
CA THR A 114 -7.83 -4.73 43.97
C THR A 114 -7.15 -5.86 44.75
N THR A 115 -6.60 -6.85 44.04
CA THR A 115 -5.49 -7.66 44.57
C THR A 115 -4.25 -7.28 43.78
N GLU A 116 -3.33 -6.57 44.42
CA GLU A 116 -1.98 -6.36 43.94
C GLU A 116 -1.30 -7.72 43.76
N ASN A 117 -0.89 -8.03 42.54
CA ASN A 117 0.23 -8.92 42.31
C ASN A 117 1.08 -8.32 41.19
N ASP A 118 2.29 -7.95 41.60
CA ASP A 118 3.37 -7.36 40.84
C ASP A 118 3.74 -8.27 39.66
N THR A 119 3.51 -7.81 38.44
CA THR A 119 4.00 -8.41 37.19
C THR A 119 4.14 -7.28 36.17
N PRO A 120 5.22 -7.21 35.37
CA PRO A 120 5.51 -6.04 34.54
C PRO A 120 4.34 -5.73 33.61
N LYS A 121 3.86 -4.49 33.72
CA LYS A 121 2.82 -3.84 32.93
C LYS A 121 3.04 -4.11 31.43
N ASN A 122 2.46 -5.21 30.94
CA ASN A 122 2.31 -5.46 29.51
C ASN A 122 1.16 -4.55 29.07
N GLU A 123 1.50 -3.32 28.67
CA GLU A 123 0.54 -2.38 28.11
C GLU A 123 -0.24 -3.08 26.99
N PRO A 124 -1.58 -3.08 27.02
CA PRO A 124 -2.36 -3.75 25.98
C PRO A 124 -2.03 -3.08 24.64
N GLN A 125 -1.25 -3.77 23.81
CA GLN A 125 -1.00 -3.36 22.44
C GLN A 125 -2.29 -3.59 21.67
N ILE A 126 -3.06 -2.53 21.46
CA ILE A 126 -4.36 -2.61 20.79
C ILE A 126 -4.09 -2.76 19.29
N GLU A 127 -4.33 -3.97 18.78
CA GLU A 127 -4.08 -4.33 17.39
C GLU A 127 -4.99 -3.55 16.42
N TRP A 128 -6.24 -3.29 16.82
CA TRP A 128 -7.22 -2.51 16.06
C TRP A 128 -8.03 -1.63 17.01
N ALA A 129 -7.93 -0.31 16.88
CA ALA A 129 -8.71 0.62 17.70
C ALA A 129 -10.13 0.77 17.14
N PRO A 130 -11.17 0.91 17.99
CA PRO A 130 -12.52 1.12 17.50
C PRO A 130 -12.65 2.51 16.84
N TYR A 131 -13.54 2.65 15.86
CA TYR A 131 -13.76 3.89 15.10
C TYR A 131 -14.12 5.13 15.95
N ASN A 132 -14.66 4.91 17.15
CA ASN A 132 -15.22 5.96 18.02
C ASN A 132 -14.16 6.60 18.95
N VAL A 133 -12.90 6.18 18.87
CA VAL A 133 -11.80 6.81 19.61
C VAL A 133 -10.81 7.48 18.67
N SER A 134 -10.10 8.48 19.20
CA SER A 134 -8.96 9.06 18.49
C SER A 134 -7.72 8.20 18.70
N VAL A 135 -7.03 7.94 17.61
CA VAL A 135 -5.85 7.10 17.56
C VAL A 135 -4.63 7.97 17.33
N LYS A 136 -3.65 7.95 18.22
CA LYS A 136 -2.46 8.78 18.16
C LYS A 136 -1.21 7.97 17.81
N GLN A 137 -0.38 8.54 16.95
CA GLN A 137 1.00 8.12 16.74
C GLN A 137 1.90 9.36 16.64
N SER A 138 3.01 9.34 17.36
CA SER A 138 3.91 10.50 17.49
C SER A 138 3.10 11.73 17.94
N ASP A 139 3.10 12.81 17.16
CA ASP A 139 2.39 14.05 17.46
C ASP A 139 1.07 14.20 16.69
N VAL A 140 0.54 13.15 16.06
CA VAL A 140 -0.69 13.25 15.26
C VAL A 140 -1.74 12.26 15.73
N SER A 141 -2.98 12.74 15.88
CA SER A 141 -4.13 11.89 16.13
C SER A 141 -5.07 11.84 14.92
N VAL A 142 -5.57 10.65 14.63
CA VAL A 142 -6.49 10.36 13.53
C VAL A 142 -7.80 9.82 14.11
N ARG A 143 -8.92 10.27 13.55
CA ARG A 143 -10.27 9.81 13.92
C ARG A 143 -11.15 9.65 12.69
N VAL A 144 -11.96 8.61 12.67
CA VAL A 144 -13.03 8.44 11.67
C VAL A 144 -14.23 9.27 12.08
N THR A 145 -14.61 10.27 11.29
CA THR A 145 -15.76 11.14 11.59
C THR A 145 -17.04 10.67 10.91
N SER A 146 -16.94 10.06 9.72
CA SER A 146 -18.08 9.61 8.94
C SER A 146 -17.69 8.49 7.98
N ALA A 147 -18.62 7.57 7.71
CA ALA A 147 -18.52 6.58 6.64
C ALA A 147 -19.86 6.47 5.91
N GLN A 148 -19.86 6.56 4.58
CA GLN A 148 -21.09 6.60 3.77
C GLN A 148 -20.94 5.82 2.46
N ILE A 149 -21.98 5.10 2.07
CA ILE A 149 -22.10 4.43 0.76
C ILE A 149 -23.04 5.27 -0.10
N GLY A 150 -22.57 5.72 -1.25
CA GLY A 150 -23.35 6.58 -2.13
C GLY A 150 -22.59 7.02 -3.38
N LYS A 151 -23.18 7.96 -4.11
CA LYS A 151 -22.54 8.65 -5.23
C LYS A 151 -21.57 9.71 -4.71
N ILE A 152 -20.34 9.71 -5.20
CA ILE A 152 -19.30 10.66 -4.77
C ILE A 152 -19.35 11.87 -5.68
N LYS A 153 -19.47 13.07 -5.09
CA LYS A 153 -19.31 14.33 -5.82
C LYS A 153 -17.84 14.57 -6.12
N ILE A 154 -17.52 14.79 -7.38
CA ILE A 154 -16.18 14.94 -7.92
C ILE A 154 -16.07 16.35 -8.50
N LYS A 155 -15.15 17.15 -7.97
CA LYS A 155 -14.76 18.46 -8.50
C LYS A 155 -13.66 18.26 -9.55
N GLY A 156 -14.01 18.53 -10.81
CA GLY A 156 -13.06 18.68 -11.91
C GLY A 156 -12.66 20.14 -12.12
N LEU A 157 -11.90 20.40 -13.19
CA LEU A 157 -11.44 21.74 -13.57
C LEU A 157 -12.58 22.70 -13.96
N PHE A 158 -13.61 22.19 -14.64
CA PHE A 158 -14.67 23.01 -15.25
C PHE A 158 -16.07 22.73 -14.69
N GLU A 159 -16.27 21.55 -14.10
CA GLU A 159 -17.57 21.12 -13.60
C GLU A 159 -17.45 20.24 -12.35
N THR A 160 -18.54 20.16 -11.60
CA THR A 160 -18.72 19.16 -10.54
C THR A 160 -19.66 18.09 -11.07
N LYS A 161 -19.25 16.82 -10.97
CA LYS A 161 -20.02 15.66 -11.42
C LYS A 161 -20.13 14.62 -10.32
N GLU A 162 -20.91 13.57 -10.55
CA GLU A 162 -21.01 12.44 -9.62
C GLU A 162 -20.28 11.20 -10.16
N SER A 163 -19.85 10.31 -9.26
CA SER A 163 -19.25 9.03 -9.63
C SER A 163 -20.23 8.15 -10.42
N LYS A 164 -19.69 7.39 -11.38
CA LYS A 164 -20.48 6.41 -12.14
C LYS A 164 -20.97 5.27 -11.26
N ASP A 165 -20.15 4.85 -10.30
CA ASP A 165 -20.46 3.76 -9.39
C ASP A 165 -20.87 4.30 -8.01
N VAL A 166 -21.62 3.49 -7.26
CA VAL A 166 -21.85 3.69 -5.83
C VAL A 166 -20.59 3.21 -5.11
N LEU A 167 -20.04 4.05 -4.23
CA LEU A 167 -18.75 3.84 -3.59
C LEU A 167 -18.84 4.11 -2.09
N LEU A 168 -17.89 3.57 -1.33
CA LEU A 168 -17.72 3.88 0.09
C LEU A 168 -16.80 5.10 0.24
N SER A 169 -17.26 6.12 0.94
CA SER A 169 -16.45 7.24 1.42
C SER A 169 -16.22 7.13 2.93
N ILE A 170 -14.99 7.38 3.37
CA ILE A 170 -14.60 7.45 4.78
C ILE A 170 -13.97 8.82 5.00
N GLU A 171 -14.59 9.66 5.83
CA GLU A 171 -14.05 10.94 6.25
C GLU A 171 -13.20 10.74 7.52
N LEU A 172 -11.98 11.27 7.46
CA LEU A 172 -11.02 11.28 8.53
C LEU A 172 -10.82 12.71 9.02
N GLU A 173 -10.64 12.87 10.32
CA GLU A 173 -10.08 14.06 10.91
C GLU A 173 -8.67 13.77 11.40
N ILE A 174 -7.72 14.61 10.98
CA ILE A 174 -6.31 14.51 11.32
C ILE A 174 -5.94 15.75 12.12
N THR A 175 -5.52 15.55 13.36
CA THR A 175 -5.18 16.62 14.30
C THR A 175 -3.70 16.56 14.63
N ASN A 176 -3.01 17.68 14.47
CA ASN A 176 -1.67 17.86 15.01
C ASN A 176 -1.77 18.17 16.50
N THR A 177 -1.26 17.27 17.33
CA THR A 177 -1.23 17.36 18.79
C THR A 177 0.07 17.96 19.33
N SER A 178 1.00 18.35 18.45
CA SER A 178 2.16 19.17 18.84
C SER A 178 1.71 20.59 19.15
N ASP A 179 2.35 21.19 20.15
CA ASP A 179 2.25 22.62 20.50
C ASP A 179 3.31 23.47 19.79
N VAL A 180 4.34 22.84 19.18
CA VAL A 180 5.51 23.54 18.64
C VAL A 180 5.77 23.30 17.16
N LYS A 181 5.49 22.10 16.62
CA LYS A 181 5.88 21.71 15.26
C LYS A 181 4.67 21.58 14.35
N LYS A 182 4.80 22.01 13.10
CA LYS A 182 3.85 21.63 12.04
C LYS A 182 4.09 20.19 11.58
N CYS A 183 3.04 19.51 11.16
CA CYS A 183 3.08 18.21 10.51
C CYS A 183 2.84 18.38 9.01
N GLU A 184 3.65 17.72 8.17
CA GLU A 184 3.38 17.63 6.73
C GLU A 184 2.55 16.38 6.45
N TYR A 185 1.27 16.57 6.13
CA TYR A 185 0.34 15.50 5.81
C TYR A 185 0.29 15.25 4.30
N LYS A 186 0.41 13.99 3.90
CA LYS A 186 0.12 13.49 2.55
C LYS A 186 -1.11 12.60 2.60
N THR A 187 -2.02 12.74 1.65
CA THR A 187 -3.26 11.96 1.64
C THR A 187 -3.02 10.45 1.62
N TRP A 188 -3.79 9.70 2.41
CA TRP A 188 -3.86 8.24 2.33
C TRP A 188 -4.60 7.74 1.10
N ASN A 189 -5.11 8.62 0.24
CA ASN A 189 -5.57 8.19 -1.08
C ASN A 189 -4.40 7.79 -2.01
N GLY A 190 -3.16 8.03 -1.59
CA GLY A 190 -1.94 7.75 -2.34
C GLY A 190 -1.83 8.60 -3.61
N MET A 191 -0.62 8.76 -4.12
CA MET A 191 -0.44 9.38 -5.43
C MET A 191 -0.51 8.31 -6.52
N GLU A 192 -1.20 8.61 -7.62
CA GLU A 192 -1.45 7.67 -8.72
C GLU A 192 -0.15 7.17 -9.39
N MET A 193 0.96 7.90 -9.22
CA MET A 193 2.31 7.54 -9.69
C MET A 193 3.31 7.24 -8.55
N SER A 194 2.83 6.91 -7.35
CA SER A 194 3.71 6.52 -6.23
C SER A 194 4.06 5.03 -6.30
N PHE A 195 5.35 4.72 -6.16
CA PHE A 195 5.82 3.35 -5.91
C PHE A 195 5.88 3.03 -4.41
N GLU A 196 5.60 4.02 -3.56
CA GLU A 196 5.58 3.87 -2.11
C GLU A 196 4.24 3.29 -1.66
N ARG A 197 4.24 2.52 -0.56
CA ARG A 197 3.00 2.08 0.10
C ARG A 197 2.48 3.19 1.02
N ASP A 198 2.19 4.34 0.44
CA ASP A 198 1.74 5.58 1.09
C ASP A 198 0.21 5.73 1.11
N TYR A 199 -0.51 4.62 0.97
CA TYR A 199 -1.96 4.62 0.81
C TYR A 199 -2.67 3.75 1.85
N GLY A 200 -3.87 4.18 2.20
CA GLY A 200 -4.77 3.42 3.06
C GLY A 200 -5.23 2.13 2.39
N SER A 201 -5.37 1.08 3.21
CA SER A 201 -5.94 -0.19 2.80
C SER A 201 -7.18 -0.51 3.63
N LEU A 202 -8.12 -1.24 3.00
CA LEU A 202 -9.38 -1.61 3.62
C LEU A 202 -9.65 -3.10 3.43
N GLN A 203 -9.90 -3.80 4.53
CA GLN A 203 -10.19 -5.24 4.55
C GLN A 203 -11.37 -5.54 5.48
N ASP A 204 -12.11 -6.63 5.28
CA ASP A 204 -13.13 -7.09 6.25
C ASP A 204 -12.67 -8.29 7.09
N GLU A 205 -13.53 -8.77 7.99
CA GLU A 205 -13.23 -9.91 8.86
C GLU A 205 -13.04 -11.25 8.11
N TYR A 206 -13.49 -11.34 6.85
CA TYR A 206 -13.36 -12.52 6.00
C TYR A 206 -12.10 -12.49 5.14
N GLY A 207 -11.32 -11.40 5.22
CA GLY A 207 -10.10 -11.20 4.45
C GLY A 207 -10.31 -10.59 3.07
N ASN A 208 -11.53 -10.17 2.71
CA ASN A 208 -11.77 -9.48 1.43
C ASN A 208 -11.13 -8.10 1.48
N THR A 209 -10.34 -7.76 0.45
CA THR A 209 -9.72 -6.44 0.32
C THR A 209 -10.51 -5.57 -0.64
N TYR A 210 -10.76 -4.33 -0.26
CA TYR A 210 -11.53 -3.37 -1.07
C TYR A 210 -10.62 -2.41 -1.79
N LYS A 211 -10.78 -2.34 -3.11
CA LYS A 211 -9.93 -1.47 -3.93
C LYS A 211 -10.22 -0.01 -3.61
N ARG A 212 -9.16 0.76 -3.40
CA ARG A 212 -9.20 2.22 -3.34
C ARG A 212 -9.55 2.82 -4.71
N ILE A 213 -10.36 3.87 -4.73
CA ILE A 213 -10.80 4.53 -5.95
C ILE A 213 -10.23 5.95 -6.03
N THR A 214 -9.50 6.22 -7.11
CA THR A 214 -9.03 7.55 -7.51
C THR A 214 -9.82 8.01 -8.75
N PHE A 215 -9.87 9.32 -8.98
CA PHE A 215 -10.57 9.93 -10.11
C PHE A 215 -9.61 10.58 -11.12
N GLY A 216 -8.33 10.22 -11.08
CA GLY A 216 -7.27 10.82 -11.89
C GLY A 216 -6.61 12.03 -11.21
N MET A 217 -5.59 12.61 -11.85
CA MET A 217 -4.81 13.72 -11.27
C MET A 217 -5.55 15.07 -11.21
N MET A 218 -6.56 15.28 -12.05
CA MET A 218 -7.24 16.58 -12.22
C MET A 218 -8.67 16.62 -11.65
N GLU A 219 -9.16 15.49 -11.16
CA GLU A 219 -10.49 15.36 -10.57
C GLU A 219 -10.38 14.82 -9.15
N ARG A 220 -11.12 15.40 -8.22
CA ARG A 220 -11.06 15.01 -6.81
C ARG A 220 -12.44 14.92 -6.19
N PRO A 221 -12.67 13.97 -5.27
CA PRO A 221 -13.81 14.04 -4.38
C PRO A 221 -13.89 15.40 -3.69
N GLU A 222 -15.09 15.94 -3.58
CA GLU A 222 -15.31 17.15 -2.79
C GLU A 222 -14.88 16.91 -1.34
N GLY A 223 -13.93 17.73 -0.84
CA GLY A 223 -13.38 17.61 0.52
C GLY A 223 -12.10 16.77 0.63
N GLN A 224 -11.61 16.16 -0.46
CA GLN A 224 -10.33 15.46 -0.45
C GLN A 224 -9.13 16.41 -0.51
N ILE A 225 -8.12 16.13 0.31
CA ILE A 225 -6.83 16.83 0.37
C ILE A 225 -5.79 16.00 -0.41
N PHE A 226 -4.78 16.67 -0.97
CA PHE A 226 -3.63 15.99 -1.60
C PHE A 226 -2.43 16.00 -0.66
N GLN A 227 -2.05 17.19 -0.21
CA GLN A 227 -1.01 17.43 0.77
C GLN A 227 -1.32 18.72 1.50
N GLU A 228 -1.10 18.77 2.82
CA GLU A 228 -1.32 19.98 3.61
C GLU A 228 -0.38 20.02 4.83
N SER A 229 0.05 21.21 5.22
CA SER A 229 0.79 21.42 6.46
C SER A 229 -0.19 21.70 7.60
N ILE A 230 -0.27 20.78 8.56
CA ILE A 230 -1.12 20.93 9.75
C ILE A 230 -0.31 21.64 10.85
N TYR A 231 -0.67 22.88 11.15
CA TYR A 231 -0.02 23.66 12.22
C TYR A 231 -0.35 23.11 13.62
N PRO A 232 0.44 23.47 14.65
CA PRO A 232 0.18 23.09 16.04
C PRO A 232 -1.29 23.26 16.46
N GLU A 233 -1.83 22.24 17.11
CA GLU A 233 -3.23 22.16 17.60
C GLU A 233 -4.31 22.35 16.52
N LYS A 234 -3.96 22.33 15.23
CA LYS A 234 -4.91 22.40 14.12
C LYS A 234 -5.34 21.02 13.67
N SER A 235 -6.53 20.98 13.07
CA SER A 235 -7.12 19.79 12.48
C SER A 235 -7.52 20.06 11.04
N ILE A 236 -7.38 19.04 10.21
CA ILE A 236 -7.88 19.02 8.83
C ILE A 236 -8.80 17.81 8.64
N LYS A 237 -9.56 17.82 7.55
CA LYS A 237 -10.40 16.69 7.14
C LYS A 237 -9.99 16.19 5.78
N ASP A 238 -9.89 14.87 5.64
CA ASP A 238 -9.63 14.23 4.36
C ASP A 238 -10.62 13.09 4.13
N ILE A 239 -10.88 12.76 2.86
CA ILE A 239 -11.84 11.73 2.48
C ILE A 239 -11.14 10.66 1.67
N LEU A 240 -11.29 9.41 2.08
CA LEU A 240 -10.80 8.23 1.37
C LEU A 240 -11.97 7.52 0.68
N ILE A 241 -11.76 7.06 -0.54
CA ILE A 241 -12.79 6.39 -1.34
C ILE A 241 -12.38 4.95 -1.65
N PHE A 242 -13.28 4.01 -1.39
CA PHE A 242 -13.08 2.58 -1.60
C PHE A 242 -14.28 1.95 -2.32
N GLN A 243 -14.08 0.73 -2.80
CA GLN A 243 -15.17 -0.16 -3.18
C GLN A 243 -16.09 -0.43 -2.00
N VAL A 244 -17.37 -0.67 -2.31
CA VAL A 244 -18.39 -0.99 -1.31
C VAL A 244 -18.09 -2.36 -0.67
N PRO A 245 -18.12 -2.46 0.66
CA PRO A 245 -17.98 -3.74 1.37
C PRO A 245 -19.04 -4.77 0.97
N VAL A 246 -18.73 -6.06 1.09
CA VAL A 246 -19.76 -7.10 0.89
C VAL A 246 -20.85 -6.97 1.96
N GLU A 247 -22.12 -7.20 1.61
CA GLU A 247 -23.26 -6.97 2.51
C GLU A 247 -23.19 -7.77 3.82
N LYS A 248 -22.50 -8.91 3.81
CA LYS A 248 -22.35 -9.78 4.98
C LYS A 248 -21.21 -9.37 5.92
N ALA A 249 -20.38 -8.40 5.53
CA ALA A 249 -19.32 -7.87 6.38
C ALA A 249 -19.93 -7.16 7.59
N LYS A 250 -19.43 -7.50 8.77
CA LYS A 250 -19.83 -6.87 10.04
C LYS A 250 -18.88 -5.75 10.41
N GLU A 251 -17.63 -5.85 9.97
CA GLU A 251 -16.56 -4.92 10.31
C GLU A 251 -15.64 -4.71 9.12
N ILE A 252 -15.24 -3.47 8.89
CA ILE A 252 -14.14 -3.13 7.99
C ILE A 252 -12.97 -2.59 8.80
N ARG A 253 -11.77 -2.95 8.38
CA ARG A 253 -10.49 -2.66 9.02
C ARG A 253 -9.71 -1.74 8.10
N LEU A 254 -9.54 -0.51 8.56
CA LEU A 254 -8.82 0.55 7.88
C LEU A 254 -7.40 0.62 8.43
N GLU A 255 -6.42 0.39 7.56
CA GLU A 255 -5.00 0.53 7.88
C GLU A 255 -4.42 1.73 7.12
N LEU A 256 -3.80 2.66 7.85
CA LEU A 256 -3.25 3.91 7.31
C LEU A 256 -1.75 4.01 7.61
N PRO A 257 -0.87 4.02 6.60
CA PRO A 257 0.57 4.17 6.79
C PRO A 257 0.95 5.46 7.54
N ALA A 258 1.76 5.37 8.59
CA ALA A 258 2.17 6.53 9.38
C ALA A 258 3.22 7.41 8.68
N ASN A 259 3.89 6.91 7.64
CA ASN A 259 4.85 7.69 6.84
C ASN A 259 4.19 8.92 6.17
N ASN A 260 2.89 8.88 5.90
CA ASN A 260 2.09 9.99 5.37
C ASN A 260 2.06 11.23 6.27
N ILE A 261 2.39 11.08 7.56
CA ILE A 261 2.51 12.17 8.54
C ILE A 261 3.95 12.31 9.07
N GLY A 262 4.92 11.64 8.44
CA GLY A 262 6.31 11.59 8.88
C GLY A 262 6.60 10.65 10.06
N GLY A 263 5.66 9.75 10.38
CA GLY A 263 5.82 8.70 11.40
C GLY A 263 6.23 7.34 10.82
N GLU A 264 6.26 6.32 11.69
CA GLU A 264 6.57 4.93 11.34
C GLU A 264 5.43 4.01 11.80
N GLY A 265 5.16 2.94 11.05
CA GLY A 265 4.09 1.99 11.35
C GLY A 265 2.76 2.35 10.67
N TYR A 266 1.65 2.03 11.32
CA TYR A 266 0.30 2.14 10.73
C TYR A 266 -0.73 2.53 11.77
N PHE A 267 -1.65 3.44 11.45
CA PHE A 267 -2.89 3.56 12.21
C PHE A 267 -3.83 2.41 11.84
N ARG A 268 -4.34 1.70 12.84
CA ARG A 268 -5.29 0.59 12.64
C ARG A 268 -6.61 0.89 13.33
N ILE A 269 -7.66 1.02 12.52
CA ILE A 269 -9.00 1.40 12.96
C ILE A 269 -10.03 0.37 12.45
N ALA A 270 -10.80 -0.19 13.36
CA ALA A 270 -11.93 -1.07 13.08
C ALA A 270 -13.24 -0.27 13.07
N ILE A 271 -13.98 -0.36 11.96
CA ILE A 271 -15.23 0.36 11.72
C ILE A 271 -16.34 -0.68 11.50
N PRO A 272 -17.35 -0.76 12.40
CA PRO A 272 -18.48 -1.66 12.19
C PRO A 272 -19.33 -1.17 11.01
N THR A 273 -19.84 -2.09 10.19
CA THR A 273 -20.67 -1.73 9.02
C THR A 273 -21.97 -1.04 9.43
N SER A 274 -22.44 -1.22 10.66
CA SER A 274 -23.57 -0.48 11.24
C SER A 274 -23.32 1.04 11.38
N PHE A 275 -22.06 1.48 11.39
CA PHE A 275 -21.72 2.90 11.38
C PHE A 275 -21.84 3.52 9.96
N ILE A 276 -21.81 2.69 8.92
CA ILE A 276 -21.81 3.14 7.53
C ILE A 276 -23.24 3.49 7.11
N LYS A 277 -23.45 4.75 6.74
CA LYS A 277 -24.75 5.22 6.26
C LYS A 277 -24.90 4.95 4.77
N HIS A 278 -26.13 4.72 4.32
CA HIS A 278 -26.47 4.61 2.90
C HIS A 278 -27.17 5.90 2.46
N GLN A 279 -26.68 6.52 1.39
CA GLN A 279 -27.17 7.78 0.85
C GLN A 279 -27.92 7.58 -0.48
#